data_AF-A0AAD1M050-F1
#
_entry.id   AF-A0AAD1M050-F1
#
_cell.length_a   1.000
_cell.length_b   1.000
_cell.length_c   1.000
_cell.angle_alpha   90.00
_cell.angle_beta   90.00
_cell.angle_gamma   90.00
#
_symmetry.space_group_name_H-M   'P 1'
#
loop_
_entity.id
_entity.type
_entity.pdbx_description
1 polymer ?
#
loop_
_entity_poly.entity_id
_entity_poly.type
_entity_poly.pdbx_seq_one_letter_code
_entity_poly.pdbx_strand_id
1 'polypeptide(L)'
;MTRTDSRQRAEVDLDHHSPEFREDPHSTFRRMRESSCPVAYSPHYGGFWALVDYASVFEASRDDELFNSAPSIGVPPSPIPFPILPIESDPPETLELREATLRRFSPASAERSCVQGRGV
;
A
#
# COMPACT_ATOMS: atom_id res chain seq x y z
N MET A 1 -29.18 26.13 4.19
CA MET A 1 -27.98 25.96 3.35
C MET A 1 -26.81 25.71 4.30
N THR A 2 -26.49 24.44 4.55
CA THR A 2 -25.37 24.08 5.41
C THR A 2 -24.09 24.41 4.66
N ARG A 3 -23.33 25.38 5.17
CA ARG A 3 -22.00 25.74 4.66
C ARG A 3 -21.09 24.53 4.84
N THR A 4 -20.77 23.83 3.76
CA THR A 4 -19.70 22.83 3.74
C THR A 4 -18.42 23.55 4.11
N ASP A 5 -18.04 23.43 5.37
CA ASP A 5 -16.74 23.85 5.85
C ASP A 5 -15.73 22.92 5.17
N SER A 6 -15.12 23.40 4.10
CA SER A 6 -14.05 22.70 3.41
C SER A 6 -12.87 22.61 4.38
N ARG A 7 -12.82 21.52 5.16
CA ARG A 7 -11.64 21.21 5.97
C ARG A 7 -10.42 21.28 5.05
N GLN A 8 -9.50 22.18 5.36
CA GLN A 8 -8.26 22.32 4.62
C GLN A 8 -7.49 21.00 4.75
N ARG A 9 -7.35 20.26 3.65
CA ARG A 9 -6.50 19.06 3.60
C ARG A 9 -5.03 19.49 3.67
N ALA A 10 -4.20 18.74 4.38
CA ALA A 10 -2.76 18.89 4.27
C ALA A 10 -2.32 18.46 2.86
N GLU A 11 -1.49 19.25 2.20
CA GLU A 11 -0.95 18.94 0.87
C GLU A 11 0.55 18.60 0.97
N VAL A 12 1.01 17.70 0.10
CA VAL A 12 2.41 17.30 -0.02
C VAL A 12 2.79 17.15 -1.49
N ASP A 13 3.98 17.59 -1.85
CA ASP A 13 4.59 17.31 -3.15
C ASP A 13 5.30 15.95 -3.10
N LEU A 14 4.53 14.87 -3.22
CA LEU A 14 5.05 13.50 -3.24
C LEU A 14 4.80 12.88 -4.62
N ASP A 15 5.87 12.76 -5.40
CA ASP A 15 5.94 11.92 -6.60
C ASP A 15 6.78 10.66 -6.31
N HIS A 16 6.10 9.54 -6.04
CA HIS A 16 6.74 8.27 -5.70
C HIS A 16 7.32 7.50 -6.91
N HIS A 17 7.12 8.00 -8.14
CA HIS A 17 7.79 7.49 -9.34
C HIS A 17 8.93 8.39 -9.82
N SER A 18 9.15 9.54 -9.18
CA SER A 18 10.23 10.46 -9.55
C SER A 18 11.62 9.81 -9.37
N PRO A 19 12.61 10.15 -10.22
CA PRO A 19 13.99 9.71 -10.03
C PRO A 19 14.55 10.06 -8.65
N GLU A 20 14.23 11.24 -8.13
CA GLU A 20 14.68 11.74 -6.83
C GLU A 20 14.12 10.90 -5.69
N PHE A 21 12.82 10.56 -5.73
CA PHE A 21 12.22 9.67 -4.74
C PHE A 21 12.82 8.27 -4.80
N ARG A 22 13.14 7.77 -6.01
CA ARG A 22 13.79 6.46 -6.18
C ARG A 22 15.18 6.40 -5.57
N GLU A 23 15.90 7.52 -5.54
CA GLU A 23 17.25 7.62 -4.96
C GLU A 23 17.23 7.63 -3.43
N ASP A 24 16.30 8.36 -2.81
CA ASP A 24 16.19 8.45 -1.35
C ASP A 24 14.72 8.54 -0.86
N PRO A 25 13.96 7.43 -0.90
CA PRO A 25 12.56 7.41 -0.48
C PRO A 25 12.43 7.59 1.04
N HIS A 26 13.41 7.12 1.80
CA HIS A 26 13.36 7.12 3.26
C HIS A 26 13.47 8.52 3.85
N SER A 27 14.31 9.40 3.28
CA SER A 27 14.37 10.80 3.74
C SER A 27 13.09 11.57 3.41
N THR A 28 12.48 11.30 2.26
CA THR A 28 11.18 11.88 1.89
C THR A 28 10.11 11.49 2.91
N PHE A 29 9.98 10.21 3.23
CA PHE A 29 9.04 9.76 4.25
C PHE A 29 9.37 10.29 5.65
N ARG A 30 10.65 10.44 5.99
CA ARG A 30 11.07 11.03 7.27
C ARG A 30 10.58 12.47 7.39
N ARG A 31 10.84 13.29 6.37
CA ARG A 31 10.39 14.69 6.31
C ARG A 31 8.86 14.81 6.44
N MET A 32 8.11 13.91 5.81
CA MET A 32 6.64 13.89 5.92
C MET A 32 6.16 13.55 7.34
N ARG A 33 6.84 12.66 8.06
CA ARG A 33 6.51 12.39 9.48
C ARG A 33 6.86 13.57 10.38
N GLU A 34 7.96 14.26 10.09
CA GLU A 34 8.43 15.43 10.87
C GLU A 34 7.60 16.69 10.60
N SER A 35 6.82 16.75 9.51
CA SER A 35 6.04 17.93 9.10
C SER A 35 4.78 18.19 9.92
N SER A 36 4.50 17.40 10.96
CA SER A 36 3.26 17.38 11.77
C SER A 36 1.98 16.92 11.04
N CYS A 37 2.04 16.65 9.74
CA CYS A 37 0.93 16.14 8.94
C CYS A 37 1.33 14.84 8.22
N PRO A 38 1.38 13.69 8.94
CA PRO A 38 1.80 12.40 8.36
C PRO A 38 0.75 11.77 7.44
N VAL A 39 -0.43 12.38 7.35
CA VAL A 39 -1.48 12.07 6.38
C VAL A 39 -1.68 13.31 5.51
N ALA A 40 -1.30 13.23 4.24
CA ALA A 40 -1.32 14.36 3.33
C ALA A 40 -1.74 13.94 1.92
N TYR A 41 -2.30 14.89 1.18
CA TYR A 41 -2.75 14.70 -0.19
C TYR A 41 -1.68 15.17 -1.18
N SER A 42 -1.35 14.33 -2.15
CA SER A 42 -0.48 14.67 -3.28
C SER A 42 -1.32 14.88 -4.54
N PRO A 43 -1.10 15.95 -5.33
CA PRO A 43 -1.83 16.18 -6.58
C PRO A 43 -1.31 15.35 -7.76
N HIS A 44 -0.18 14.65 -7.61
CA HIS A 44 0.41 13.82 -8.66
C HIS A 44 -0.53 12.68 -9.08
N TYR A 45 -0.46 12.27 -10.35
CA TYR A 45 -1.23 11.14 -10.90
C TYR A 45 -2.76 11.22 -10.77
N GLY A 46 -3.31 12.44 -10.73
CA GLY A 46 -4.75 12.66 -10.54
C GLY A 46 -5.18 12.72 -9.07
N GLY A 47 -4.24 12.60 -8.13
CA GLY A 47 -4.49 12.78 -6.72
C GLY A 47 -4.42 11.49 -5.91
N PHE A 48 -3.68 11.49 -4.80
CA PHE A 48 -3.71 10.39 -3.83
C PHE A 48 -3.40 10.84 -2.41
N TRP A 49 -3.86 10.06 -1.44
CA TRP A 49 -3.51 10.23 -0.03
C TRP A 49 -2.27 9.41 0.31
N ALA A 50 -1.33 10.02 1.03
CA ALA A 50 -0.15 9.37 1.55
C ALA A 50 -0.22 9.33 3.09
N LEU A 51 -0.19 8.13 3.64
CA LEU A 51 -0.14 7.84 5.08
C LEU A 51 1.28 7.34 5.38
N VAL A 52 2.04 8.07 6.19
CA VAL A 52 3.48 7.76 6.42
C VAL A 52 3.85 7.48 7.87
N ASP A 53 2.89 7.58 8.79
CA ASP A 53 3.05 7.20 10.19
C ASP A 53 2.43 5.83 10.49
N TYR A 54 2.87 5.25 11.61
CA TYR A 54 2.44 3.93 12.01
C TYR A 54 0.95 3.85 12.31
N ALA A 55 0.40 4.83 13.04
CA ALA A 55 -0.99 4.76 13.51
C ALA A 55 -1.96 4.77 12.32
N SER A 56 -1.79 5.70 11.39
CA SER A 56 -2.67 5.78 10.21
C SER A 56 -2.56 4.54 9.33
N VAL A 57 -1.34 4.04 9.09
CA VAL A 57 -1.13 2.82 8.28
C VAL A 57 -1.75 1.59 8.97
N PHE A 58 -1.57 1.45 10.28
CA PHE A 58 -2.11 0.33 11.05
C PHE A 58 -3.64 0.29 10.98
N GLU A 59 -4.31 1.42 11.21
CA GLU A 59 -5.76 1.52 11.13
C GLU A 59 -6.26 1.25 9.71
N ALA A 60 -5.69 1.91 8.70
CA ALA A 60 -6.12 1.75 7.31
C ALA A 60 -5.95 0.30 6.80
N SER A 61 -4.84 -0.35 7.14
CA SER A 61 -4.54 -1.72 6.69
C SER A 61 -5.46 -2.81 7.26
N ARG A 62 -6.36 -2.46 8.18
CA ARG A 62 -7.27 -3.40 8.86
C ARG A 62 -8.75 -3.13 8.57
N ASP A 63 -9.04 -2.07 7.82
CA ASP A 63 -10.39 -1.66 7.45
C ASP A 63 -10.55 -1.83 5.94
N ASP A 64 -10.74 -3.08 5.51
CA ASP A 64 -10.92 -3.43 4.09
C ASP A 64 -12.20 -2.82 3.49
N GLU A 65 -13.19 -2.45 4.33
CA GLU A 65 -14.44 -1.82 3.88
C GLU A 65 -14.18 -0.38 3.41
N LEU A 66 -13.37 0.37 4.17
CA LEU A 66 -13.01 1.75 3.83
C LEU A 66 -11.80 1.85 2.89
N PHE A 67 -10.82 0.95 3.03
CA PHE A 67 -9.56 0.94 2.28
C PHE A 67 -9.41 -0.36 1.48
N ASN A 68 -10.27 -0.51 0.46
CA ASN A 68 -10.22 -1.65 -0.44
C ASN A 68 -9.01 -1.63 -1.38
N SER A 69 -8.63 -2.82 -1.85
CA SER A 69 -7.52 -3.06 -2.78
C SER A 69 -7.96 -3.05 -4.24
N ALA A 70 -9.27 -3.24 -4.49
CA ALA A 70 -9.85 -3.21 -5.82
C ALA A 70 -10.11 -1.77 -6.34
N PRO A 71 -10.12 -1.54 -7.66
CA PRO A 71 -9.67 -2.45 -8.71
C PRO A 71 -8.15 -2.44 -8.90
N SER A 72 -7.41 -1.59 -8.18
CA SER A 72 -5.95 -1.57 -8.23
C SER A 72 -5.35 -0.97 -6.96
N ILE A 73 -4.17 -1.48 -6.60
CA ILE A 73 -3.35 -0.98 -5.49
C ILE A 73 -2.28 0.04 -5.94
N GLY A 74 -2.18 0.30 -7.24
CA GLY A 74 -1.18 1.20 -7.82
C GLY A 74 -1.69 2.63 -8.00
N VAL A 75 -0.79 3.60 -7.89
CA VAL A 75 -1.04 5.01 -8.26
C VAL A 75 0.03 5.45 -9.26
N PRO A 76 -0.27 5.67 -10.55
CA PRO A 76 -1.54 5.39 -11.20
C PRO A 76 -1.85 3.88 -11.21
N PRO A 77 -3.12 3.50 -11.43
CA PRO A 77 -3.49 2.09 -11.53
C PRO A 77 -2.75 1.40 -12.68
N SER A 78 -2.52 0.09 -12.52
CA SER A 78 -1.91 -0.74 -13.55
C SER A 78 -2.71 -0.67 -14.87
N PRO A 79 -2.06 -0.58 -16.04
CA PRO A 79 -2.76 -0.61 -17.33
C PRO A 79 -3.23 -2.03 -17.73
N ILE A 80 -2.89 -3.05 -16.95
CA ILE A 80 -3.25 -4.44 -17.24
C ILE A 80 -4.77 -4.60 -17.00
N PRO A 81 -5.55 -5.14 -17.96
CA PRO A 81 -7.01 -5.21 -17.86
C PRO A 81 -7.51 -6.36 -16.96
N PHE A 82 -6.62 -7.03 -16.24
CA PHE A 82 -6.92 -8.14 -15.35
C PHE A 82 -6.33 -7.86 -13.96
N PRO A 83 -7.05 -8.19 -12.88
CA PRO A 83 -6.55 -7.97 -11.53
C PRO A 83 -5.35 -8.87 -11.23
N ILE A 84 -4.40 -8.34 -10.48
CA ILE A 84 -3.24 -9.05 -9.95
C ILE A 84 -3.68 -9.74 -8.65
N LEU A 85 -4.24 -10.94 -8.77
CA LEU A 85 -4.69 -11.72 -7.62
C LEU A 85 -3.50 -12.37 -6.89
N PRO A 86 -3.52 -12.45 -5.54
CA PRO A 86 -4.60 -12.03 -4.63
C PRO A 86 -4.43 -10.61 -4.06
N ILE A 87 -3.53 -9.77 -4.60
CA ILE A 87 -3.19 -8.48 -4.00
C ILE A 87 -4.20 -7.37 -4.36
N GLU A 88 -4.89 -7.49 -5.49
CA GLU A 88 -5.95 -6.56 -5.93
C GLU A 88 -7.37 -7.10 -5.65
N SER A 89 -7.53 -7.94 -4.62
CA SER A 89 -8.82 -8.43 -4.13
C SER A 89 -8.99 -8.10 -2.64
N ASP A 90 -10.22 -8.13 -2.14
CA ASP A 90 -10.55 -7.90 -0.73
C ASP A 90 -11.30 -9.11 -0.11
N PRO A 91 -11.42 -9.23 1.22
CA PRO A 91 -12.22 -10.28 1.84
C PRO A 91 -13.69 -10.27 1.39
N PRO A 92 -14.35 -11.44 1.27
CA PRO A 92 -13.83 -12.78 1.61
C PRO A 92 -12.96 -13.43 0.52
N GLU A 93 -12.96 -12.93 -0.71
CA GLU A 93 -12.28 -13.54 -1.86
C GLU A 93 -10.76 -13.67 -1.65
N THR A 94 -10.12 -12.65 -1.07
CA THR A 94 -8.69 -12.69 -0.74
C THR A 94 -8.31 -13.84 0.18
N LEU A 95 -9.20 -14.26 1.09
CA LEU A 95 -8.93 -15.39 1.98
C LEU A 95 -8.88 -16.70 1.20
N GLU A 96 -9.87 -16.94 0.34
CA GLU A 96 -9.95 -18.14 -0.51
C GLU A 96 -8.74 -18.24 -1.44
N LEU A 97 -8.35 -17.13 -2.08
CA LEU A 97 -7.19 -17.09 -2.97
C LEU A 97 -5.87 -17.33 -2.22
N ARG A 98 -5.75 -16.83 -0.99
CA ARG A 98 -4.55 -17.04 -0.17
C ARG A 98 -4.43 -18.48 0.31
N GLU A 99 -5.53 -19.19 0.58
CA GLU A 99 -5.47 -20.61 0.97
C GLU A 99 -4.71 -21.48 -0.05
N ALA A 100 -4.83 -21.17 -1.34
CA ALA A 100 -4.13 -21.87 -2.41
C ALA A 100 -2.60 -21.74 -2.31
N THR A 101 -2.08 -20.62 -1.80
CA THR A 101 -0.65 -20.31 -1.80
C THR A 101 0.00 -20.44 -0.42
N LEU A 102 -0.71 -20.15 0.66
CA LEU A 102 -0.18 -20.07 2.02
C LEU A 102 0.50 -21.36 2.49
N ARG A 103 0.00 -22.54 2.08
CA ARG A 103 0.65 -23.82 2.43
C ARG A 103 2.07 -23.91 1.87
N ARG A 104 2.28 -23.50 0.62
CA ARG A 104 3.57 -23.58 -0.07
C ARG A 104 4.56 -22.54 0.43
N PHE A 105 4.08 -21.39 0.91
CA PHE A 105 4.88 -20.30 1.45
C PHE A 105 4.87 -20.24 2.99
N SER A 106 4.51 -21.33 3.66
CA SER A 106 4.58 -21.44 5.12
C SER A 106 6.03 -21.51 5.63
N PRO A 107 6.31 -21.11 6.89
CA PRO A 107 7.64 -21.23 7.49
C PRO A 107 8.21 -22.65 7.39
N ALA A 108 7.41 -23.67 7.70
CA ALA A 108 7.82 -25.06 7.58
C ALA A 108 8.19 -25.46 6.15
N SER A 109 7.53 -24.90 5.13
CA SER A 109 7.86 -25.13 3.72
C SER A 109 9.17 -24.47 3.31
N ALA A 110 9.44 -23.26 3.84
CA ALA A 110 10.71 -22.58 3.65
C ALA A 110 11.87 -23.37 4.28
N GLU A 111 11.71 -23.81 5.53
CA GLU A 111 12.71 -24.63 6.25
C GLU A 111 13.07 -25.92 5.51
N ARG A 112 12.06 -26.67 5.03
CA ARG A 112 12.28 -27.89 4.23
C ARG A 112 13.09 -27.61 2.96
N SER A 113 12.78 -26.50 2.30
CA SER A 113 13.47 -26.10 1.05
C SER A 113 14.93 -25.71 1.31
N CYS A 114 15.25 -25.10 2.45
CA CYS A 114 16.62 -24.79 2.87
C CYS A 114 17.46 -26.05 3.15
N VAL A 115 16.86 -27.10 3.71
CA VAL A 115 17.53 -28.38 3.93
C VAL A 115 17.80 -29.08 2.59
N GLN A 116 16.85 -29.03 1.65
CA GLN A 116 16.99 -29.63 0.32
C GLN A 116 18.08 -28.94 -0.54
N GLY A 117 18.28 -27.63 -0.38
CA GLY A 117 19.25 -26.84 -1.14
C GLY A 117 20.70 -26.93 -0.66
N ARG A 118 21.00 -27.64 0.43
CA ARG A 118 22.36 -27.84 0.96
C ARG A 118 23.04 -29.13 0.48
N GLY A 119 22.39 -29.87 -0.44
CA GLY A 119 22.86 -31.15 -0.98
C GLY A 119 23.42 -31.10 -2.40
N VAL A 120 23.76 -29.91 -2.93
CA VAL A 120 24.44 -29.73 -4.23
C VAL A 120 25.73 -28.96 -4.01
#